data_AF-W7Q4R9-F1
#
_entry.id   AF-W7Q4R9-F1
#
_cell.length_a   1.000
_cell.length_b   1.000
_cell.length_c   1.000
_cell.angle_alpha   90.00
_cell.angle_beta   90.00
_cell.angle_gamma   90.00
#
_symmetry.space_group_name_H-M   'P 1'
#
loop_
_entity.id
_entity.type
_entity.pdbx_description
1 polymer ?
#
loop_
_entity_poly.entity_id
_entity_poly.type
_entity_poly.pdbx_seq_one_letter_code
_entity_poly.pdbx_strand_id
1 'polypeptide(L)'
;MAASHWLIDLGKAKLPAGRLRWFLLDQLLHLLVLCVLWLAWLGSLAPLEALGAWLLTPTVLGVATAYLLVTRPFSFAIAMVMKRWSSQLEDTGTLAQAGTRIGMLERLLVLSLVLLDQLTAVGFLLAAKSVLRYGDLRDTKDRKLTEYVLLGTLVSVASTLVLGLTLRLLLER
;
A
#
# COMPACT_ATOMS: atom_id res chain seq x y z
N MET A 1 -2.34 31.98 -16.05
CA MET A 1 -1.84 31.53 -14.73
C MET A 1 -2.52 32.27 -13.58
N ALA A 2 -2.52 33.61 -13.51
CA ALA A 2 -3.13 34.34 -12.39
C ALA A 2 -4.64 34.10 -12.20
N ALA A 3 -5.44 34.09 -13.28
CA ALA A 3 -6.91 33.95 -13.16
C ALA A 3 -7.36 32.56 -12.65
N SER A 4 -6.67 31.49 -13.05
CA SER A 4 -6.95 30.12 -12.60
C SER A 4 -6.55 29.90 -11.14
N HIS A 5 -5.43 30.49 -10.68
CA HIS A 5 -5.07 30.50 -9.26
C HIS A 5 -6.09 31.28 -8.43
N TRP A 6 -6.52 32.44 -8.93
CA TRP A 6 -7.48 33.30 -8.24
C TRP A 6 -8.86 32.65 -8.04
N LEU A 7 -9.34 31.89 -9.03
CA LEU A 7 -10.59 31.13 -8.96
C LEU A 7 -10.52 29.95 -7.96
N ILE A 8 -9.38 29.27 -7.89
CA ILE A 8 -9.15 28.17 -6.94
C ILE A 8 -9.06 28.71 -5.50
N ASP A 9 -8.37 29.84 -5.31
CA ASP A 9 -8.22 30.47 -4.00
C ASP A 9 -9.53 31.13 -3.50
N LEU A 10 -10.38 31.65 -4.40
CA LEU A 10 -11.74 32.12 -4.05
C LEU A 10 -12.67 30.99 -3.62
N GLY A 11 -12.51 29.78 -4.20
CA GLY A 11 -13.22 28.58 -3.77
C GLY A 11 -12.79 28.10 -2.37
N LYS A 12 -11.50 28.25 -2.04
CA LYS A 12 -10.93 27.91 -0.72
C LYS A 12 -11.44 28.80 0.42
N ALA A 13 -11.74 30.07 0.15
CA ALA A 13 -12.20 31.01 1.18
C ALA A 13 -13.50 30.58 1.88
N LYS A 14 -14.24 29.61 1.31
CA LYS A 14 -15.49 29.08 1.86
C LYS A 14 -15.35 27.71 2.54
N LEU A 15 -14.15 27.14 2.60
CA LEU A 15 -13.93 25.78 3.12
C LEU A 15 -13.22 25.81 4.50
N PRO A 16 -13.61 24.95 5.45
CA PRO A 16 -13.02 24.94 6.78
C PRO A 16 -11.55 24.50 6.71
N ALA A 17 -10.65 25.41 7.09
CA ALA A 17 -9.21 25.17 7.17
C ALA A 17 -8.87 24.07 8.18
N GLY A 18 -7.87 23.24 7.87
CA GLY A 18 -7.26 22.29 8.83
C GLY A 18 -7.48 20.79 8.57
N ARG A 19 -8.13 20.37 7.48
CA ARG A 19 -8.23 18.93 7.12
C ARG A 19 -7.32 18.58 5.95
N LEU A 20 -6.50 17.53 6.10
CA LEU A 20 -5.62 16.97 5.06
C LEU A 20 -6.33 16.76 3.71
N ARG A 21 -7.63 16.39 3.75
CA ARG A 21 -8.46 16.21 2.55
C ARG A 21 -8.52 17.46 1.66
N TRP A 22 -8.61 18.65 2.24
CA TRP A 22 -8.70 19.91 1.49
C TRP A 22 -7.35 20.32 0.91
N PHE A 23 -6.26 20.06 1.63
CA PHE A 23 -4.91 20.23 1.11
C PHE A 23 -4.65 19.30 -0.08
N LEU A 24 -5.01 18.02 0.03
CA LEU A 24 -4.84 17.07 -1.07
C LEU A 24 -5.71 17.42 -2.29
N LEU A 25 -6.95 17.86 -2.07
CA LEU A 25 -7.83 18.31 -3.15
C LEU A 25 -7.24 19.53 -3.87
N ASP A 26 -6.68 20.47 -3.12
CA ASP A 26 -6.02 21.64 -3.67
C ASP A 26 -4.82 21.28 -4.55
N GLN A 27 -3.95 20.39 -4.07
CA GLN A 27 -2.79 19.92 -4.85
C GLN A 27 -3.24 19.20 -6.12
N LEU A 28 -4.34 18.44 -6.07
CA LEU A 28 -4.90 17.76 -7.23
C LEU A 28 -5.43 18.77 -8.28
N LEU A 29 -6.13 19.83 -7.84
CA LEU A 29 -6.59 20.90 -8.73
C LEU A 29 -5.42 21.64 -9.38
N HIS A 30 -4.37 21.92 -8.63
CA HIS A 30 -3.15 22.56 -9.15
C HIS A 30 -2.46 21.69 -10.21
N LEU A 31 -2.27 20.40 -9.93
CA LEU A 31 -1.74 19.43 -10.89
C LEU A 31 -2.59 19.36 -12.16
N LEU A 32 -3.92 19.37 -12.03
CA LEU A 32 -4.83 19.34 -13.17
C LEU A 32 -4.66 20.57 -14.06
N VAL A 33 -4.61 21.77 -13.48
CA VAL A 33 -4.38 23.01 -14.24
C VAL A 33 -3.03 22.98 -14.96
N LEU A 34 -1.97 22.51 -14.30
CA LEU A 34 -0.65 22.36 -14.93
C LEU A 34 -0.69 21.38 -16.11
N CYS A 35 -1.34 20.23 -15.96
CA CYS A 35 -1.52 19.26 -17.05
C CYS A 35 -2.29 19.86 -18.23
N VAL A 36 -3.40 20.57 -17.98
CA VAL A 36 -4.20 21.20 -19.04
C VAL A 36 -3.40 22.27 -19.77
N LEU A 37 -2.68 23.13 -19.04
CA LEU A 37 -1.84 24.16 -19.65
C LEU A 37 -0.68 23.55 -20.45
N TRP A 38 -0.08 22.48 -19.95
CA TRP A 38 0.99 21.77 -20.65
C TRP A 38 0.51 21.15 -21.96
N LEU A 39 -0.66 20.50 -21.97
CA LEU A 39 -1.26 19.93 -23.19
C LEU A 39 -1.71 21.01 -24.17
N ALA A 40 -2.29 22.10 -23.67
CA ALA A 40 -2.65 23.26 -24.49
C ALA A 40 -1.42 23.90 -25.14
N TRP A 41 -0.29 23.97 -24.43
CA TRP A 41 0.98 24.47 -24.96
C TRP A 41 1.57 23.52 -26.02
N LEU A 42 1.45 22.21 -25.82
CA LEU A 42 1.90 21.21 -26.78
C LEU A 42 1.00 21.16 -28.03
N GLY A 43 -0.26 21.57 -27.91
CA GLY A 43 -1.26 21.55 -28.99
C GLY A 43 -1.63 20.13 -29.44
N SER A 44 -1.32 19.09 -28.65
CA SER A 44 -1.50 17.69 -29.00
C SER A 44 -1.92 16.85 -27.81
N LEU A 45 -2.81 15.88 -28.07
CA LEU A 45 -3.23 14.87 -27.09
C LEU A 45 -2.34 13.61 -27.12
N ALA A 46 -1.30 13.58 -27.96
CA ALA A 46 -0.38 12.44 -28.06
C ALA A 46 0.20 11.98 -26.71
N PRO A 47 0.53 12.86 -25.73
CA PRO A 47 0.96 12.39 -24.41
C PRO A 47 -0.11 11.61 -23.64
N LEU A 48 -1.40 11.95 -23.81
CA LEU A 48 -2.50 11.22 -23.16
C LEU A 48 -2.71 9.86 -23.80
N GLU A 49 -2.60 9.78 -25.13
CA GLU A 49 -2.66 8.52 -25.86
C GLU A 49 -1.49 7.61 -25.48
N ALA A 50 -0.27 8.15 -25.40
CA ALA A 50 0.91 7.42 -24.95
C ALA A 50 0.76 6.93 -23.50
N LEU A 51 0.21 7.76 -22.60
CA LEU A 51 -0.09 7.37 -21.23
C LEU A 51 -1.13 6.24 -21.19
N GLY A 52 -2.21 6.35 -21.98
CA GLY A 52 -3.23 5.32 -22.08
C GLY A 52 -2.67 4.00 -22.59
N ALA A 53 -1.85 4.04 -23.64
CA ALA A 53 -1.16 2.88 -24.18
C ALA A 53 -0.22 2.24 -23.15
N TRP A 54 0.56 3.06 -22.42
CA TRP A 54 1.44 2.59 -21.35
C TRP A 54 0.65 1.95 -20.20
N LEU A 55 -0.46 2.53 -19.75
CA LEU A 55 -1.32 1.99 -18.69
C LEU A 55 -1.90 0.61 -19.04
N LEU A 56 -2.15 0.36 -20.32
CA LEU A 56 -2.69 -0.90 -20.83
C LEU A 56 -1.62 -1.95 -21.13
N THR A 57 -0.34 -1.66 -20.90
CA THR A 57 0.72 -2.65 -21.06
C THR A 57 0.57 -3.80 -20.05
N PRO A 58 0.87 -5.05 -20.44
CA PRO A 58 0.80 -6.20 -19.52
C PRO A 58 1.66 -6.02 -18.27
N THR A 59 2.77 -5.28 -18.38
CA THR A 59 3.66 -4.95 -17.27
C THR A 59 2.96 -4.08 -16.23
N VAL A 60 2.39 -2.94 -16.65
CA VAL A 60 1.69 -2.02 -15.75
C VAL A 60 0.45 -2.68 -15.15
N LEU A 61 -0.33 -3.40 -15.97
CA LEU A 61 -1.51 -4.12 -15.50
C LEU A 61 -1.15 -5.24 -14.51
N GLY A 62 -0.08 -5.98 -14.75
CA GLY A 62 0.40 -7.04 -13.85
C GLY A 62 0.84 -6.47 -12.50
N VAL A 63 1.63 -5.39 -12.51
CA VAL A 63 2.05 -4.69 -11.29
C VAL A 63 0.84 -4.14 -10.54
N ALA A 64 -0.06 -3.41 -11.21
CA ALA A 64 -1.26 -2.86 -10.60
C ALA A 64 -2.14 -3.95 -9.97
N THR A 65 -2.32 -5.07 -10.66
CA THR A 65 -3.08 -6.22 -10.15
C THR A 65 -2.41 -6.82 -8.91
N ALA A 66 -1.09 -7.00 -8.91
CA ALA A 66 -0.39 -7.51 -7.72
C ALA A 66 -0.55 -6.59 -6.50
N TYR A 67 -0.42 -5.28 -6.68
CA TYR A 67 -0.67 -4.31 -5.61
C TYR A 67 -2.12 -4.38 -5.10
N LEU A 68 -3.10 -4.47 -6.01
CA LEU A 68 -4.51 -4.64 -5.62
C LEU A 68 -4.74 -5.95 -4.85
N LEU A 69 -4.15 -7.06 -5.29
CA LEU A 69 -4.28 -8.36 -4.64
C LEU A 69 -3.71 -8.35 -3.22
N VAL A 70 -2.58 -7.69 -3.00
CA VAL A 70 -1.92 -7.62 -1.70
C VAL A 70 -2.73 -6.82 -0.66
N THR A 71 -3.62 -5.94 -1.08
CA THR A 71 -4.42 -5.11 -0.16
C THR A 71 -5.52 -5.91 0.55
N ARG A 72 -6.73 -5.96 -0.01
CA ARG A 72 -7.91 -6.56 0.61
C ARG A 72 -8.02 -8.07 0.44
N PRO A 73 -7.86 -8.66 -0.76
CA PRO A 73 -8.13 -10.08 -0.93
C PRO A 73 -7.09 -10.94 -0.19
N PHE A 74 -5.81 -10.55 -0.17
CA PHE A 74 -4.83 -11.23 0.69
C PHE A 74 -5.08 -11.03 2.18
N SER A 75 -5.47 -9.83 2.63
CA SER A 75 -5.85 -9.64 4.04
C SER A 75 -6.94 -10.63 4.45
N PHE A 76 -7.95 -10.80 3.60
CA PHE A 76 -9.06 -11.72 3.84
C PHE A 76 -8.62 -13.19 3.81
N ALA A 77 -7.82 -13.60 2.82
CA ALA A 77 -7.29 -14.96 2.72
C ALA A 77 -6.43 -15.32 3.95
N ILE A 78 -5.51 -14.43 4.35
CA ILE A 78 -4.67 -14.63 5.54
C ILE A 78 -5.54 -14.72 6.80
N ALA A 79 -6.55 -13.85 6.94
CA ALA A 79 -7.47 -13.90 8.08
C ALA A 79 -8.23 -15.23 8.15
N MET A 80 -8.61 -15.80 7.00
CA MET A 80 -9.26 -17.11 6.93
C MET A 80 -8.32 -18.24 7.37
N VAL A 81 -7.07 -18.23 6.91
CA VAL A 81 -6.05 -19.20 7.34
C VAL A 81 -5.80 -19.07 8.85
N MET A 82 -5.70 -17.83 9.36
CA MET A 82 -5.40 -17.55 10.77
C MET A 82 -6.59 -17.76 11.73
N LYS A 83 -7.82 -17.93 11.22
CA LYS A 83 -9.02 -18.12 12.05
C LYS A 83 -8.92 -19.27 13.07
N ARG A 84 -8.20 -20.35 12.71
CA ARG A 84 -7.97 -21.50 13.62
C ARG A 84 -7.07 -21.16 14.82
N TRP A 85 -6.19 -20.17 14.66
CA TRP A 85 -5.28 -19.69 15.70
C TRP A 85 -5.86 -18.49 16.45
N SER A 86 -6.82 -17.76 15.87
CA SER A 86 -7.46 -16.61 16.53
C SER A 86 -8.51 -17.01 17.57
N SER A 87 -9.05 -18.24 17.53
CA SER A 87 -10.08 -18.72 18.48
C SER A 87 -9.60 -18.83 19.93
N GLN A 88 -8.29 -18.65 20.16
CA GLN A 88 -7.66 -18.71 21.49
C GLN A 88 -7.35 -17.31 22.05
N LEU A 89 -7.70 -16.24 21.34
CA LEU A 89 -7.44 -14.85 21.73
C LEU A 89 -8.73 -14.21 22.28
N GLU A 90 -8.64 -13.52 23.41
CA GLU A 90 -9.72 -12.67 23.95
C GLU A 90 -9.97 -11.45 23.03
N ASP A 91 -11.10 -10.76 23.18
CA ASP A 91 -11.59 -9.74 22.26
C ASP A 91 -10.68 -8.48 22.22
N THR A 92 -9.72 -8.44 21.28
CA THR A 92 -8.73 -7.36 21.15
C THR A 92 -9.15 -6.25 20.16
N GLY A 93 -10.45 -5.90 20.08
CA GLY A 93 -11.06 -5.17 18.96
C GLY A 93 -10.31 -3.95 18.37
N THR A 94 -9.62 -3.14 19.17
CA THR A 94 -8.83 -1.98 18.70
C THR A 94 -7.44 -2.36 18.17
N LEU A 95 -6.76 -3.32 18.79
CA LEU A 95 -5.48 -3.87 18.34
C LEU A 95 -5.60 -4.62 17.01
N ALA A 96 -6.71 -5.32 16.80
CA ALA A 96 -6.98 -6.02 15.55
C ALA A 96 -7.01 -5.06 14.35
N GLN A 97 -7.64 -3.89 14.49
CA GLN A 97 -7.70 -2.88 13.44
C GLN A 97 -6.32 -2.27 13.13
N ALA A 98 -5.53 -1.97 14.15
CA ALA A 98 -4.16 -1.48 13.96
C ALA A 98 -3.28 -2.54 13.25
N GLY A 99 -3.39 -3.81 13.66
CA GLY A 99 -2.67 -4.93 13.04
C GLY A 99 -3.00 -5.12 11.56
N THR A 100 -4.28 -4.95 11.16
CA THR A 100 -4.65 -5.06 9.73
C THR A 100 -4.02 -3.98 8.86
N ARG A 101 -3.91 -2.74 9.37
CA ARG A 101 -3.29 -1.63 8.64
C ARG A 101 -1.77 -1.79 8.56
N ILE A 102 -1.13 -2.18 9.66
CA ILE A 102 0.31 -2.48 9.70
C ILE A 102 0.65 -3.62 8.72
N GLY A 103 -0.11 -4.72 8.76
CA GLY A 103 0.09 -5.85 7.85
C GLY A 103 -0.10 -5.47 6.38
N MET A 104 -1.02 -4.56 6.05
CA MET A 104 -1.17 -4.05 4.69
C MET A 104 0.08 -3.27 4.25
N LEU A 105 0.57 -2.34 5.09
CA LEU A 105 1.77 -1.56 4.79
C LEU A 105 3.00 -2.46 4.60
N GLU A 106 3.18 -3.46 5.45
CA GLU A 106 4.29 -4.41 5.32
C GLU A 106 4.23 -5.17 4.01
N ARG A 107 3.08 -5.68 3.59
CA ARG A 107 3.01 -6.39 2.31
C ARG A 107 3.23 -5.47 1.12
N LEU A 108 2.78 -4.21 1.19
CA LEU A 108 3.09 -3.21 0.16
C LEU A 108 4.61 -2.97 0.07
N LEU A 109 5.28 -2.85 1.23
CA LEU A 109 6.74 -2.71 1.29
C LEU A 109 7.46 -3.95 0.75
N VAL A 110 7.06 -5.15 1.20
CA VAL A 110 7.65 -6.41 0.75
C VAL A 110 7.48 -6.58 -0.77
N LEU A 111 6.27 -6.38 -1.30
CA LEU A 111 6.03 -6.45 -2.74
C LEU A 111 6.93 -5.47 -3.51
N SER A 112 7.03 -4.22 -3.03
CA SER A 112 7.88 -3.20 -3.66
C SER A 112 9.36 -3.60 -3.65
N LEU A 113 9.87 -4.09 -2.51
CA LEU A 113 11.26 -4.54 -2.40
C LEU A 113 11.54 -5.76 -3.28
N VAL A 114 10.60 -6.70 -3.43
CA VAL A 114 10.75 -7.84 -4.34
C VAL A 114 10.82 -7.39 -5.80
N LEU A 115 9.95 -6.46 -6.21
CA LEU A 115 9.94 -5.91 -7.57
C LEU A 115 11.19 -5.07 -7.88
N LEU A 116 11.83 -4.50 -6.84
CA LEU A 116 13.10 -3.77 -6.94
C LEU A 116 14.35 -4.67 -6.80
N ASP A 117 14.19 -5.98 -6.73
CA ASP A 117 15.27 -6.95 -6.50
C ASP A 117 16.05 -6.76 -5.19
N GLN A 118 15.37 -6.30 -4.14
CA GLN A 118 15.94 -6.03 -2.82
C GLN A 118 15.50 -7.09 -1.80
N LEU A 119 15.75 -8.37 -2.09
CA LEU A 119 15.40 -9.48 -1.19
C LEU A 119 16.09 -9.37 0.18
N THR A 120 17.32 -8.84 0.22
CA THR A 120 18.05 -8.54 1.47
C THR A 120 17.28 -7.54 2.36
N ALA A 121 16.68 -6.52 1.77
CA ALA A 121 15.89 -5.53 2.50
C ALA A 121 14.58 -6.13 3.06
N VAL A 122 13.99 -7.11 2.37
CA VAL A 122 12.85 -7.88 2.91
C VAL A 122 13.27 -8.65 4.17
N GLY A 123 14.44 -9.30 4.13
CA GLY A 123 15.02 -9.98 5.30
C GLY A 123 15.26 -9.02 6.47
N PHE A 124 15.80 -7.84 6.20
CA PHE A 124 15.98 -6.79 7.21
C PHE A 124 14.65 -6.33 7.83
N LEU A 125 13.62 -6.11 7.01
CA LEU A 125 12.29 -5.72 7.48
C LEU A 125 11.67 -6.77 8.41
N LEU A 126 11.79 -8.06 8.06
CA LEU A 126 11.37 -9.19 8.89
C LEU A 126 12.14 -9.25 10.22
N ALA A 127 13.46 -9.07 10.17
CA ALA A 127 14.32 -9.09 11.36
C ALA A 127 13.97 -7.95 12.31
N ALA A 128 13.83 -6.72 11.80
CA ALA A 128 13.47 -5.54 12.57
C ALA A 128 12.13 -5.74 13.30
N LYS A 129 11.11 -6.28 12.60
CA LYS A 129 9.80 -6.58 13.20
C LYS A 129 9.89 -7.64 14.30
N SER A 130 10.76 -8.64 14.13
CA SER A 130 10.94 -9.73 15.10
C SER A 130 11.61 -9.23 16.39
N VAL A 131 12.63 -8.36 16.26
CA VAL A 131 13.34 -7.77 17.40
C VAL A 131 12.41 -6.91 18.26
N LEU A 132 11.58 -6.08 17.65
CA LEU A 132 10.63 -5.22 18.36
C LEU A 132 9.58 -6.00 19.17
N ARG A 133 9.39 -7.28 18.85
CA ARG A 133 8.35 -8.12 19.43
C ARG A 133 8.87 -9.14 20.44
N TYR A 134 10.19 -9.26 20.58
CA TYR A 134 10.83 -10.14 21.56
C TYR A 134 10.75 -9.58 22.99
N GLY A 135 10.52 -8.27 23.16
CA GLY A 135 10.44 -7.61 24.46
C GLY A 135 9.21 -7.95 25.32
N ASP A 136 8.14 -8.50 24.72
CA ASP A 136 6.84 -8.73 25.37
C ASP A 136 6.65 -10.14 25.97
N LEU A 137 7.70 -10.97 26.05
CA LEU A 137 7.60 -12.40 26.40
C LEU A 137 7.39 -12.72 27.91
N ARG A 138 6.87 -11.79 28.72
CA ARG A 138 6.84 -11.97 30.20
C ARG A 138 5.59 -12.68 30.75
N ASP A 139 4.46 -12.68 30.04
CA ASP A 139 3.21 -13.31 30.51
C ASP A 139 2.67 -14.36 29.53
N THR A 140 1.92 -15.34 30.04
CA THR A 140 1.38 -16.48 29.27
C THR A 140 0.32 -16.06 28.24
N LYS A 141 -0.44 -14.98 28.51
CA LYS A 141 -1.35 -14.35 27.53
C LYS A 141 -0.56 -13.72 26.37
N ASP A 142 0.53 -13.02 26.69
CA ASP A 142 1.38 -12.36 25.70
C ASP A 142 2.10 -13.36 24.79
N ARG A 143 2.38 -14.57 25.29
CA ARG A 143 2.98 -15.65 24.50
C ARG A 143 2.08 -16.11 23.34
N LYS A 144 0.78 -16.35 23.58
CA LYS A 144 -0.16 -16.78 22.52
C LYS A 144 -0.38 -15.70 21.47
N LEU A 145 -0.48 -14.44 21.90
CA LEU A 145 -0.56 -13.28 20.98
C LEU A 145 0.73 -13.12 20.16
N THR A 146 1.88 -13.38 20.79
CA THR A 146 3.19 -13.38 20.13
C THR A 146 3.33 -14.55 19.15
N GLU A 147 2.82 -15.73 19.43
CA GLU A 147 2.80 -16.82 18.45
C GLU A 147 1.88 -16.48 17.27
N TYR A 148 0.67 -15.99 17.54
CA TYR A 148 -0.31 -15.61 16.52
C TYR A 148 0.21 -14.57 15.54
N VAL A 149 0.76 -13.45 16.04
CA VAL A 149 1.23 -12.37 15.15
C VAL A 149 2.54 -12.78 14.43
N LEU A 150 3.32 -13.75 14.94
CA LEU A 150 4.55 -14.24 14.29
C LEU A 150 4.15 -15.13 13.11
N LEU A 151 3.26 -16.09 13.35
CA LEU A 151 2.67 -16.92 12.29
C LEU A 151 1.98 -16.06 11.23
N GLY A 152 1.17 -15.08 11.64
CA GLY A 152 0.49 -14.18 10.71
C GLY A 152 1.46 -13.38 9.85
N THR A 153 2.56 -12.90 10.43
CA THR A 153 3.61 -12.19 9.68
C THR A 153 4.31 -13.11 8.68
N LEU A 154 4.71 -14.31 9.10
CA LEU A 154 5.40 -15.28 8.23
C LEU A 154 4.53 -15.68 7.04
N VAL A 155 3.25 -16.02 7.28
CA VAL A 155 2.29 -16.36 6.22
C VAL A 155 2.08 -15.17 5.27
N SER A 156 1.93 -13.97 5.83
CA SER A 156 1.74 -12.74 5.05
C SER A 156 2.95 -12.41 4.16
N VAL A 157 4.16 -12.50 4.70
CA VAL A 157 5.38 -12.21 3.94
C VAL A 157 5.65 -13.31 2.92
N ALA A 158 5.53 -14.59 3.29
CA ALA A 158 5.74 -15.70 2.35
C ALA A 158 4.77 -15.64 1.16
N SER A 159 3.48 -15.41 1.40
CA SER A 159 2.49 -15.28 0.32
C SER A 159 2.77 -14.06 -0.58
N THR A 160 3.21 -12.94 -0.01
CA THR A 160 3.60 -11.75 -0.78
C THR A 160 4.87 -11.98 -1.59
N LEU A 161 5.86 -12.67 -1.03
CA LEU A 161 7.09 -13.07 -1.72
C LEU A 161 6.77 -13.95 -2.94
N VAL A 162 5.95 -14.99 -2.76
CA VAL A 162 5.55 -15.89 -3.86
C VAL A 162 4.86 -15.10 -4.98
N LEU A 163 3.92 -14.22 -4.64
CA LEU A 163 3.24 -13.37 -5.62
C LEU A 163 4.22 -12.45 -6.37
N GLY A 164 5.07 -11.73 -5.63
CA GLY A 164 6.03 -10.78 -6.20
C GLY A 164 7.06 -11.44 -7.10
N LEU A 165 7.61 -12.59 -6.67
CA LEU A 165 8.56 -13.36 -7.47
C LEU A 165 7.90 -13.94 -8.72
N THR A 166 6.67 -14.46 -8.59
CA THR A 166 5.91 -14.97 -9.75
C THR A 166 5.67 -13.85 -10.76
N LEU A 167 5.24 -12.67 -10.30
CA LEU A 167 5.05 -11.52 -11.19
C LEU A 167 6.36 -11.14 -11.86
N ARG A 168 7.46 -11.02 -11.12
CA ARG A 168 8.77 -10.69 -11.70
C ARG A 168 9.20 -11.70 -12.78
N LEU A 169 9.08 -12.99 -12.50
CA LEU A 169 9.37 -14.05 -13.47
C LEU A 169 8.48 -13.99 -14.72
N LEU A 170 7.24 -13.50 -14.60
CA LEU A 170 6.35 -13.29 -15.74
C LEU A 170 6.69 -12.03 -16.54
N LEU A 171 7.25 -11.00 -15.90
CA LEU A 171 7.62 -9.73 -16.54
C LEU A 171 9.02 -9.75 -17.17
N GLU A 172 9.91 -10.61 -16.68
CA GLU A 172 11.26 -10.81 -17.24
C GLU A 172 11.29 -11.75 -18.46
N ARG A 173 10.13 -12.33 -18.85
CA ARG A 173 9.95 -13.10 -20.09
C ARG A 173 9.46 -12.21 -21.22
#